data_AF-A0A1Y2DMH3-F1
#
_entry.id   AF-A0A1Y2DMH3-F1
#
_cell.length_a   1.000
_cell.length_b   1.000
_cell.length_c   1.000
_cell.angle_alpha   90.00
_cell.angle_beta   90.00
_cell.angle_gamma   90.00
#
_symmetry.space_group_name_H-M   'P 1'
#
loop_
_entity.id
_entity.type
_entity.pdbx_description
1 polymer ?
#
loop_
_entity_poly.entity_id
_entity_poly.type
_entity_poly.pdbx_seq_one_letter_code
_entity_poly.pdbx_strand_id
1 'polypeptide(L)'
;KEYFKKNNISLNKFYEIIKKNKKVIKKIIKSKSSPDVSLFFMKFVGEKRKNIIDIIKKNDPKILNFYIMENNIKLKEYNTRDFDILLSSIDNNVSLEMINFIIEECQYQNFNYTICNPKINVLKRTPLFSAIFSNNYHIADLLIKHNADINYSDGDILYYLFYLDLLEIKNLKYLLNSGINTELIITFISFLIKNYPYTDQPITEFINTIFTHYIYSNEFVLKFLLSYKNKEALTTKEIQEKIDKVTTLIIKDKFYEEAVYYEFNEALEILLKNDPRNKTEILIKIEKYKSQGSYHDDEEEDEDEENNENNVEINNN
;
A
#
# COMPACT_ATOMS: atom_id res chain seq x y z
N LYS A 1 38.70 -7.53 -0.05
CA LYS A 1 39.18 -6.15 -0.37
C LYS A 1 38.07 -5.30 -0.97
N GLU A 2 37.34 -5.76 -1.99
CA GLU A 2 36.20 -5.01 -2.56
C GLU A 2 35.08 -4.70 -1.57
N TYR A 3 34.66 -5.65 -0.72
CA TYR A 3 33.69 -5.39 0.35
C TYR A 3 34.15 -4.26 1.29
N PHE A 4 35.42 -4.27 1.72
CA PHE A 4 35.98 -3.23 2.59
C PHE A 4 36.07 -1.87 1.89
N LYS A 5 36.38 -1.87 0.59
CA LYS A 5 36.43 -0.66 -0.24
C LYS A 5 35.03 -0.10 -0.48
N LYS A 6 34.03 -0.96 -0.69
CA LYS A 6 32.62 -0.63 -0.91
C LYS A 6 31.92 -0.12 0.36
N ASN A 7 32.34 -0.58 1.54
CA ASN A 7 31.74 -0.21 2.83
C ASN A 7 32.65 0.71 3.67
N ASN A 8 33.70 1.28 3.06
CA ASN A 8 34.61 2.24 3.68
C ASN A 8 35.21 1.83 5.05
N ILE A 9 35.38 0.52 5.29
CA ILE A 9 35.95 -0.03 6.52
C ILE A 9 37.47 -0.03 6.38
N SER A 10 38.16 0.78 7.19
CA SER A 10 39.62 0.76 7.24
C SER A 10 40.14 -0.59 7.76
N LEU A 11 41.32 -1.03 7.28
CA LEU A 11 41.94 -2.27 7.77
C LEU A 11 42.11 -2.25 9.29
N ASN A 12 42.44 -1.10 9.88
CA ASN A 12 42.58 -0.97 11.34
C ASN A 12 41.25 -1.18 12.07
N LYS A 13 40.14 -0.63 11.56
CA LYS A 13 38.80 -0.83 12.12
C LYS A 13 38.37 -2.30 11.98
N PHE A 14 38.73 -2.95 10.86
CA PHE A 14 38.55 -4.39 10.68
C PHE A 14 39.38 -5.21 11.68
N TYR A 15 40.65 -4.89 11.89
CA TYR A 15 41.52 -5.57 12.87
C TYR A 15 41.00 -5.46 14.30
N GLU A 16 40.49 -4.29 14.70
CA GLU A 16 39.85 -4.12 16.01
C GLU A 16 38.59 -4.98 16.16
N ILE A 17 37.78 -5.08 15.10
CA ILE A 17 36.60 -5.97 15.05
C ILE A 17 37.02 -7.44 15.17
N ILE A 18 38.07 -7.85 14.44
CA ILE A 18 38.64 -9.21 14.53
C ILE A 18 39.13 -9.50 15.96
N LYS A 19 39.80 -8.53 16.58
CA LYS A 19 40.41 -8.65 17.90
C LYS A 19 39.35 -8.82 18.99
N LYS A 20 38.25 -8.05 18.93
CA LYS A 20 37.10 -8.18 19.85
C LYS A 20 36.32 -9.48 19.64
N ASN A 21 36.29 -10.02 18.42
CA ASN A 21 35.49 -11.21 18.06
C ASN A 21 36.34 -12.45 17.77
N LYS A 22 37.51 -12.55 18.40
CA LYS A 22 38.58 -13.53 18.09
C LYS A 22 38.13 -14.99 18.09
N LYS A 23 37.20 -15.37 18.98
CA LYS A 23 36.64 -16.74 19.06
C LYS A 23 35.75 -17.08 17.86
N VAL A 24 34.96 -16.12 17.39
CA VAL A 24 34.03 -16.29 16.26
C VAL A 24 34.82 -16.35 14.94
N ILE A 25 35.80 -15.46 14.77
CA ILE A 25 36.68 -15.48 13.59
C ILE A 25 37.52 -16.75 13.53
N LYS A 26 37.99 -17.28 14.67
CA LYS A 26 38.65 -18.60 14.71
C LYS A 26 37.76 -19.73 14.21
N LYS A 27 36.44 -19.69 14.44
CA LYS A 27 35.49 -20.68 13.90
C LYS A 27 35.29 -20.49 12.38
N ILE A 28 35.13 -19.25 11.93
CA ILE A 28 34.95 -18.90 10.51
C ILE A 28 36.17 -19.28 9.66
N ILE A 29 37.39 -19.01 10.16
CA ILE A 29 38.65 -19.41 9.49
C ILE A 29 38.75 -20.94 9.41
N LYS A 30 38.25 -21.66 10.42
CA LYS A 30 38.24 -23.13 10.45
C LYS A 30 37.19 -23.75 9.51
N SER A 31 36.05 -23.09 9.27
CA SER A 31 34.94 -23.68 8.50
C SER A 31 35.07 -23.54 6.98
N LYS A 32 36.07 -22.78 6.47
CA LYS A 32 36.33 -22.58 5.03
C LYS A 32 35.09 -22.20 4.18
N SER A 33 34.05 -21.61 4.78
CA SER A 33 32.78 -21.36 4.09
C SER A 33 32.38 -19.86 4.06
N SER A 34 31.94 -19.41 2.89
CA SER A 34 31.36 -18.08 2.61
C SER A 34 30.10 -17.72 3.45
N PRO A 35 29.21 -18.67 3.79
CA PRO A 35 27.99 -18.38 4.54
C PRO A 35 28.25 -17.86 5.97
N ASP A 36 29.23 -18.42 6.69
CA ASP A 36 29.51 -18.01 8.07
C ASP A 36 30.10 -16.59 8.16
N VAL A 37 30.90 -16.21 7.17
CA VAL A 37 31.42 -14.84 7.01
C VAL A 37 30.27 -13.88 6.75
N SER A 38 29.37 -14.24 5.84
CA SER A 38 28.18 -13.45 5.51
C SER A 38 27.25 -13.29 6.70
N LEU A 39 27.04 -14.37 7.47
CA LEU A 39 26.25 -14.37 8.71
C LEU A 39 26.88 -13.49 9.80
N PHE A 40 28.20 -13.51 9.93
CA PHE A 40 28.94 -12.62 10.84
C PHE A 40 28.79 -11.14 10.46
N PHE A 41 28.97 -10.80 9.18
CA PHE A 41 28.77 -9.43 8.72
C PHE A 41 27.31 -8.99 8.87
N MET A 42 26.34 -9.87 8.57
CA MET A 42 24.91 -9.60 8.80
C MET A 42 24.62 -9.35 10.28
N LYS A 43 25.17 -10.15 11.20
CA LYS A 43 24.97 -9.98 12.64
C LYS A 43 25.59 -8.67 13.14
N PHE A 44 26.82 -8.36 12.72
CA PHE A 44 27.50 -7.13 13.11
C PHE A 44 26.82 -5.87 12.57
N VAL A 45 26.43 -5.88 11.29
CA VAL A 45 25.66 -4.78 10.68
C VAL A 45 24.29 -4.66 11.35
N GLY A 46 23.64 -5.77 11.68
CA GLY A 46 22.38 -5.82 12.41
C GLY A 46 22.45 -5.17 13.80
N GLU A 47 23.49 -5.47 14.58
CA GLU A 47 23.71 -4.83 15.90
C GLU A 47 23.93 -3.31 15.77
N LYS A 48 24.69 -2.88 14.76
CA LYS A 48 24.90 -1.45 14.50
C LYS A 48 23.62 -0.75 14.06
N ARG A 49 22.83 -1.35 13.17
CA ARG A 49 21.51 -0.86 12.79
C ARG A 49 20.60 -0.72 14.00
N LYS A 50 20.55 -1.74 14.85
CA LYS A 50 19.75 -1.70 16.08
C LYS A 50 20.13 -0.50 16.95
N ASN A 51 21.42 -0.27 17.18
CA ASN A 51 21.87 0.88 17.95
C ASN A 51 21.49 2.22 17.29
N ILE A 52 21.61 2.33 15.96
CA ILE A 52 21.19 3.52 15.21
C ILE A 52 19.68 3.75 15.39
N ILE A 53 18.86 2.72 15.21
CA ILE A 53 17.40 2.80 15.39
C ILE A 53 17.02 3.14 16.84
N ASP A 54 17.69 2.56 17.83
CA ASP A 54 17.44 2.86 19.25
C ASP A 54 17.77 4.32 19.60
N ILE A 55 18.70 4.95 18.87
CA ILE A 55 18.98 6.39 18.99
C ILE A 55 17.92 7.21 18.25
N ILE A 56 17.54 6.82 17.02
CA ILE A 56 16.47 7.47 16.25
C ILE A 56 15.16 7.52 17.04
N LYS A 57 14.81 6.45 17.75
CA LYS A 57 13.62 6.38 18.63
C LYS A 57 13.61 7.41 19.75
N LYS A 58 14.77 7.96 20.13
CA LYS A 58 14.83 9.08 21.09
C LYS A 58 14.32 10.39 20.49
N ASN A 59 14.14 10.42 19.17
CA ASN A 59 13.52 11.51 18.41
C ASN A 59 14.20 12.88 18.60
N ASP A 60 15.51 12.87 18.80
CA ASP A 60 16.35 14.08 18.89
C ASP A 60 17.47 14.01 17.84
N PRO A 61 17.38 14.79 16.74
CA PRO A 61 18.37 14.79 15.66
C PRO A 61 19.78 15.14 16.15
N LYS A 62 19.92 15.94 17.21
CA LYS A 62 21.23 16.34 17.75
C LYS A 62 21.93 15.15 18.40
N ILE A 63 21.19 14.30 19.13
CA ILE A 63 21.73 13.07 19.73
C ILE A 63 22.21 12.12 18.62
N LEU A 64 21.42 11.97 17.56
CA LEU A 64 21.81 11.14 16.42
C LEU A 64 23.05 11.69 15.71
N ASN A 65 23.09 13.00 15.44
CA ASN A 65 24.24 13.65 14.82
C ASN A 65 25.53 13.47 15.64
N PHE A 66 25.45 13.70 16.95
CA PHE A 66 26.59 13.48 17.86
C PHE A 66 27.08 12.03 17.79
N TYR A 67 26.17 11.05 17.81
CA TYR A 67 26.53 9.64 17.67
C TYR A 67 27.20 9.33 16.33
N ILE A 68 26.69 9.90 15.23
CA ILE A 68 27.25 9.73 13.88
C ILE A 68 28.69 10.25 13.83
N MET A 69 28.92 11.47 14.32
CA MET A 69 30.24 12.12 14.34
C MET A 69 31.24 11.34 15.18
N GLU A 70 30.89 11.03 16.44
CA GLU A 70 31.76 10.31 17.38
C GLU A 70 32.19 8.93 16.84
N ASN A 71 31.32 8.26 16.10
CA ASN A 71 31.58 6.91 15.59
C ASN A 71 32.09 6.88 14.14
N ASN A 72 32.19 8.04 13.50
CA ASN A 72 32.49 8.22 12.08
C ASN A 72 31.60 7.29 11.22
N ILE A 73 30.29 7.46 11.37
CA ILE A 73 29.26 6.69 10.68
C ILE A 73 28.83 7.44 9.42
N LYS A 74 28.59 6.70 8.34
CA LYS A 74 27.85 7.20 7.18
C LYS A 74 26.53 6.47 7.12
N LEU A 75 25.42 7.14 7.50
CA LEU A 75 24.13 6.46 7.66
C LEU A 75 23.70 5.69 6.40
N LYS A 76 23.89 6.29 5.22
CA LYS A 76 23.59 5.68 3.92
C LYS A 76 24.21 4.28 3.74
N GLU A 77 25.41 4.03 4.28
CA GLU A 77 26.12 2.75 4.14
C GLU A 77 25.44 1.60 4.92
N TYR A 78 24.49 1.92 5.80
CA TYR A 78 23.72 0.95 6.56
C TYR A 78 22.39 0.56 5.90
N ASN A 79 21.98 1.22 4.82
CA ASN A 79 20.85 0.78 4.00
C ASN A 79 21.27 -0.44 3.15
N THR A 80 20.39 -1.43 3.05
CA THR A 80 20.51 -2.61 2.18
C THR A 80 19.20 -2.91 1.48
N ARG A 81 19.20 -3.94 0.63
CA ARG A 81 18.00 -4.38 -0.09
C ARG A 81 16.82 -4.78 0.82
N ASP A 82 17.11 -5.17 2.05
CA ASP A 82 16.17 -5.67 3.06
C ASP A 82 16.02 -4.74 4.29
N PHE A 83 16.73 -3.60 4.32
CA PHE A 83 16.69 -2.68 5.44
C PHE A 83 16.95 -1.26 4.99
N ASP A 84 16.11 -0.34 5.45
CA ASP A 84 16.21 1.06 5.13
C ASP A 84 15.95 1.90 6.40
N ILE A 85 16.86 2.83 6.67
CA ILE A 85 16.81 3.68 7.86
C ILE A 85 15.61 4.61 7.79
N LEU A 86 15.26 5.15 6.62
CA LEU A 86 14.13 6.05 6.47
C LEU A 86 12.82 5.29 6.77
N LEU A 87 12.62 4.12 6.17
CA LEU A 87 11.46 3.27 6.46
C LEU A 87 11.38 2.90 7.94
N SER A 88 12.50 2.50 8.53
CA SER A 88 12.56 2.17 9.96
C SER A 88 12.19 3.38 10.82
N SER A 89 12.53 4.59 10.39
CA SER A 89 12.23 5.82 11.14
C SER A 89 10.76 6.21 11.02
N ILE A 90 10.17 6.06 9.84
CA ILE A 90 8.73 6.22 9.61
C ILE A 90 7.94 5.24 10.48
N ASP A 91 8.34 3.97 10.52
CA ASP A 91 7.70 2.93 11.33
C ASP A 91 7.77 3.20 12.84
N ASN A 92 8.77 3.98 13.28
CA ASN A 92 8.91 4.39 14.68
C ASN A 92 8.23 5.74 14.99
N ASN A 93 7.45 6.30 14.04
CA ASN A 93 6.66 7.51 14.20
C ASN A 93 7.46 8.69 14.78
N VAL A 94 8.69 8.88 14.29
CA VAL A 94 9.54 10.01 14.71
C VAL A 94 9.04 11.33 14.12
N SER A 95 9.57 12.45 14.63
CA SER A 95 9.20 13.80 14.20
C SER A 95 9.61 14.08 12.75
N LEU A 96 8.94 15.06 12.12
CA LEU A 96 9.34 15.56 10.80
C LEU A 96 10.79 16.08 10.79
N GLU A 97 11.26 16.67 11.89
CA GLU A 97 12.64 17.14 12.02
C GLU A 97 13.62 15.96 11.92
N MET A 98 13.34 14.86 12.62
CA MET A 98 14.12 13.63 12.52
C MET A 98 14.06 13.01 11.11
N ILE A 99 12.88 12.95 10.49
CA ILE A 99 12.74 12.45 9.11
C ILE A 99 13.57 13.29 8.14
N ASN A 100 13.48 14.61 8.19
CA ASN A 100 14.29 15.51 7.36
C ASN A 100 15.79 15.29 7.57
N PHE A 101 16.23 15.21 8.83
CA PHE A 101 17.62 14.92 9.16
C PHE A 101 18.09 13.60 8.52
N ILE A 102 17.28 12.54 8.60
CA ILE A 102 17.61 11.24 7.98
C ILE A 102 17.66 11.34 6.45
N ILE A 103 16.73 12.08 5.84
CA ILE A 103 16.67 12.28 4.39
C ILE A 103 17.98 12.93 3.90
N GLU A 104 18.41 13.98 4.60
CA GLU A 104 19.63 14.74 4.31
C GLU A 104 20.89 13.88 4.53
N GLU A 105 21.03 13.25 5.69
CA GLU A 105 22.22 12.45 6.05
C GLU A 105 22.38 11.19 5.19
N CYS A 106 21.28 10.56 4.76
CA CYS A 106 21.32 9.42 3.85
C CYS A 106 21.42 9.84 2.38
N GLN A 107 21.26 11.13 2.07
CA GLN A 107 21.31 11.68 0.72
C GLN A 107 20.39 10.91 -0.25
N TYR A 108 19.11 10.76 0.12
CA TYR A 108 18.12 10.15 -0.77
C TYR A 108 17.87 11.07 -1.98
N GLN A 109 17.83 10.48 -3.17
CA GLN A 109 17.62 11.20 -4.43
C GLN A 109 16.20 11.04 -4.98
N ASN A 110 15.52 9.96 -4.59
CA ASN A 110 14.12 9.70 -4.90
C ASN A 110 13.50 8.87 -3.76
N PHE A 111 12.18 8.84 -3.73
CA PHE A 111 11.37 8.10 -2.75
C PHE A 111 10.51 7.02 -3.42
N ASN A 112 10.74 6.81 -4.71
CA ASN A 112 10.02 5.91 -5.60
C ASN A 112 10.78 4.58 -5.68
N TYR A 113 10.95 3.95 -4.53
CA TYR A 113 11.66 2.69 -4.40
C TYR A 113 10.93 1.77 -3.42
N THR A 114 11.14 0.47 -3.59
CA THR A 114 10.58 -0.55 -2.71
C THR A 114 11.66 -1.27 -1.93
N ILE A 115 11.45 -1.47 -0.64
CA ILE A 115 12.21 -2.41 0.17
C ILE A 115 11.35 -3.64 0.43
N CYS A 116 11.92 -4.82 0.19
CA CYS A 116 11.30 -6.09 0.55
C CYS A 116 12.15 -6.70 1.66
N ASN A 117 11.54 -6.89 2.82
CA ASN A 117 12.15 -7.67 3.88
C ASN A 117 11.30 -8.93 4.09
N PRO A 118 11.59 -10.02 3.38
CA PRO A 118 10.77 -11.23 3.42
C PRO A 118 10.72 -11.89 4.81
N LYS A 119 11.58 -11.47 5.76
CA LYS A 119 11.53 -11.92 7.16
C LYS A 119 10.50 -11.16 8.01
N ILE A 120 10.04 -10.00 7.55
CA ILE A 120 9.11 -9.11 8.26
C ILE A 120 7.81 -8.97 7.48
N ASN A 121 7.89 -8.75 6.16
CA ASN A 121 6.74 -8.66 5.27
C ASN A 121 7.16 -9.06 3.85
N VAL A 122 6.40 -9.98 3.23
CA VAL A 122 6.59 -10.39 1.84
C VAL A 122 6.34 -9.25 0.85
N LEU A 123 5.58 -8.24 1.25
CA LEU A 123 5.23 -7.11 0.39
C LEU A 123 6.32 -6.05 0.36
N LYS A 124 6.42 -5.44 -0.82
CA LYS A 124 7.29 -4.33 -1.14
C LYS A 124 6.74 -3.06 -0.50
N ARG A 125 7.53 -2.39 0.34
CA ARG A 125 7.14 -1.13 1.00
C ARG A 125 7.87 0.05 0.39
N THR A 126 7.14 1.08 0.03
CA THR A 126 7.70 2.41 -0.29
C THR A 126 7.66 3.30 0.95
N PRO A 127 8.50 4.35 1.03
CA PRO A 127 8.40 5.35 2.09
C PRO A 127 7.01 5.95 2.21
N LEU A 128 6.38 6.25 1.06
CA LEU A 128 5.05 6.85 1.01
C LEU A 128 3.97 5.88 1.49
N PHE A 129 4.04 4.60 1.09
CA PHE A 129 3.16 3.54 1.61
C PHE A 129 3.23 3.49 3.13
N SER A 130 4.44 3.44 3.71
CA SER A 130 4.61 3.35 5.16
C SER A 130 4.01 4.55 5.91
N ALA A 131 4.20 5.76 5.38
CA ALA A 131 3.64 6.96 6.00
C ALA A 131 2.10 6.98 5.95
N ILE A 132 1.51 6.59 4.82
CA ILE A 132 0.06 6.58 4.61
C ILE A 132 -0.61 5.47 5.42
N PHE A 133 -0.04 4.26 5.41
CA PHE A 133 -0.49 3.14 6.23
C PHE A 133 -0.54 3.53 7.72
N SER A 134 0.52 4.16 8.23
CA SER A 134 0.55 4.62 9.63
C SER A 134 -0.27 5.88 9.88
N ASN A 135 -1.11 6.31 8.92
CA ASN A 135 -1.93 7.52 8.97
C ASN A 135 -1.13 8.80 9.32
N ASN A 136 0.18 8.81 9.03
CA ASN A 136 1.08 9.93 9.28
C ASN A 136 1.18 10.80 8.02
N TYR A 137 0.10 11.54 7.78
CA TYR A 137 -0.03 12.39 6.59
C TYR A 137 0.99 13.54 6.56
N HIS A 138 1.49 13.99 7.70
CA HIS A 138 2.56 14.97 7.75
C HIS A 138 3.85 14.45 7.11
N ILE A 139 4.23 13.20 7.39
CA ILE A 139 5.37 12.55 6.73
C ILE A 139 5.04 12.29 5.26
N ALA A 140 3.83 11.83 4.95
CA ALA A 140 3.43 11.59 3.55
C ALA A 140 3.52 12.87 2.71
N ASP A 141 3.00 14.01 3.22
CA ASP A 141 3.09 15.32 2.59
C ASP A 141 4.55 15.76 2.39
N LEU A 142 5.40 15.51 3.39
CA LEU A 142 6.83 15.79 3.28
C LEU A 142 7.47 14.96 2.16
N LEU A 143 7.18 13.66 2.08
CA LEU A 143 7.68 12.79 1.03
C LEU A 143 7.21 13.22 -0.36
N ILE A 144 5.93 13.57 -0.51
CA ILE A 144 5.36 14.09 -1.77
C ILE A 144 6.03 15.41 -2.16
N LYS A 145 6.26 16.31 -1.20
CA LYS A 145 7.02 17.56 -1.42
C LYS A 145 8.45 17.28 -1.92
N HIS A 146 9.01 16.14 -1.53
CA HIS A 146 10.29 15.63 -2.01
C HIS A 146 10.16 14.73 -3.26
N ASN A 147 9.08 14.87 -4.03
CA ASN A 147 8.78 14.16 -5.28
C ASN A 147 8.57 12.64 -5.12
N ALA A 148 8.10 12.19 -3.95
CA ALA A 148 7.49 10.86 -3.87
C ALA A 148 6.23 10.84 -4.74
N ASP A 149 6.14 9.86 -5.63
CA ASP A 149 5.03 9.70 -6.56
C ASP A 149 3.95 8.81 -5.93
N ILE A 150 2.75 9.38 -5.75
CA ILE A 150 1.58 8.66 -5.24
C ILE A 150 1.13 7.53 -6.18
N ASN A 151 1.46 7.65 -7.47
CA ASN A 151 1.12 6.68 -8.51
C ASN A 151 2.25 5.68 -8.78
N TYR A 152 3.32 5.70 -7.98
CA TYR A 152 4.44 4.78 -8.15
C TYR A 152 3.98 3.31 -8.11
N SER A 153 4.56 2.47 -8.99
CA SER A 153 4.17 1.06 -9.16
C SER A 153 2.67 0.93 -9.49
N ASP A 154 2.19 1.73 -10.43
CA ASP A 154 0.80 1.73 -10.91
C ASP A 154 -0.25 1.84 -9.78
N GLY A 155 0.08 2.60 -8.73
CA GLY A 155 -0.81 2.80 -7.58
C GLY A 155 -1.06 1.55 -6.74
N ASP A 156 -0.10 0.62 -6.70
CA ASP A 156 -0.09 -0.57 -5.84
C ASP A 156 -0.47 -0.27 -4.38
N ILE A 157 -0.30 0.96 -3.91
CA ILE A 157 -0.68 1.40 -2.56
C ILE A 157 -2.13 1.08 -2.20
N LEU A 158 -3.09 1.27 -3.12
CA LEU A 158 -4.51 0.98 -2.86
C LEU A 158 -4.73 -0.52 -2.66
N TYR A 159 -4.18 -1.31 -3.58
CA TYR A 159 -4.27 -2.77 -3.55
C TYR A 159 -3.57 -3.35 -2.33
N TYR A 160 -2.38 -2.85 -1.96
CA TYR A 160 -1.65 -3.33 -0.78
C TYR A 160 -2.33 -2.95 0.52
N LEU A 161 -2.90 -1.75 0.63
CA LEU A 161 -3.69 -1.40 1.81
C LEU A 161 -4.91 -2.32 1.92
N PHE A 162 -5.58 -2.62 0.81
CA PHE A 162 -6.71 -3.54 0.79
C PHE A 162 -6.31 -4.97 1.18
N TYR A 163 -5.33 -5.58 0.49
CA TYR A 163 -4.93 -6.97 0.72
C TYR A 163 -4.37 -7.25 2.12
N LEU A 164 -3.92 -6.21 2.82
CA LEU A 164 -3.40 -6.32 4.18
C LEU A 164 -4.45 -5.99 5.25
N ASP A 165 -5.71 -5.71 4.87
CA ASP A 165 -6.76 -5.20 5.75
C ASP A 165 -6.35 -3.89 6.47
N LEU A 166 -5.63 -3.02 5.76
CA LEU A 166 -5.11 -1.74 6.24
C LEU A 166 -5.78 -0.53 5.56
N LEU A 167 -6.69 -0.77 4.62
CA LEU A 167 -7.44 0.29 3.96
C LEU A 167 -8.51 0.82 4.91
N GLU A 168 -8.46 2.12 5.18
CA GLU A 168 -9.43 2.82 6.04
C GLU A 168 -10.01 4.01 5.27
N ILE A 169 -11.22 4.44 5.62
CA ILE A 169 -11.83 5.63 5.01
C ILE A 169 -10.92 6.86 5.10
N LYS A 170 -10.16 6.99 6.19
CA LYS A 170 -9.24 8.11 6.42
C LYS A 170 -8.07 8.10 5.43
N ASN A 171 -7.38 6.96 5.27
CA ASN A 171 -6.25 6.88 4.34
C ASN A 171 -6.71 6.85 2.87
N LEU A 172 -7.87 6.26 2.57
CA LEU A 172 -8.49 6.36 1.25
C LEU A 172 -8.79 7.81 0.87
N LYS A 173 -9.39 8.61 1.76
CA LYS A 173 -9.61 10.04 1.52
C LYS A 173 -8.31 10.80 1.28
N TYR A 174 -7.26 10.50 2.05
CA TYR A 174 -5.95 11.10 1.83
C TYR A 174 -5.39 10.77 0.44
N LEU A 175 -5.43 9.49 0.05
CA LEU A 175 -4.99 9.01 -1.25
C LEU A 175 -5.73 9.70 -2.40
N LEU A 176 -7.06 9.78 -2.31
CA LEU A 176 -7.90 10.45 -3.30
C LEU A 176 -7.54 11.94 -3.45
N ASN A 177 -7.30 12.63 -2.34
CA ASN A 177 -6.88 14.04 -2.34
C ASN A 177 -5.43 14.25 -2.81
N SER A 178 -4.61 13.20 -2.85
CA SER A 178 -3.17 13.28 -3.16
C SER A 178 -2.86 13.15 -4.65
N GLY A 179 -3.88 13.04 -5.51
CA GLY A 179 -3.70 13.01 -6.97
C GLY A 179 -3.44 11.61 -7.54
N ILE A 180 -4.05 10.58 -6.97
CA ILE A 180 -4.09 9.25 -7.62
C ILE A 180 -4.75 9.36 -9.00
N ASN A 181 -4.16 8.69 -9.98
CA ASN A 181 -4.68 8.62 -11.34
C ASN A 181 -6.10 8.02 -11.34
N THR A 182 -7.03 8.73 -11.98
CA THR A 182 -8.43 8.31 -12.10
C THR A 182 -8.61 6.94 -12.75
N GLU A 183 -7.76 6.56 -13.71
CA GLU A 183 -7.81 5.22 -14.31
C GLU A 183 -7.52 4.12 -13.28
N LEU A 184 -6.58 4.35 -12.35
CA LEU A 184 -6.28 3.42 -11.27
C LEU A 184 -7.44 3.31 -10.28
N ILE A 185 -8.17 4.40 -10.05
CA ILE A 185 -9.40 4.35 -9.25
C ILE A 185 -10.50 3.54 -9.94
N ILE A 186 -10.66 3.70 -11.25
CA ILE A 186 -11.64 2.92 -12.03
C ILE A 186 -11.31 1.42 -11.95
N THR A 187 -10.03 1.06 -12.11
CA THR A 187 -9.61 -0.35 -11.95
C THR A 187 -9.74 -0.82 -10.51
N PHE A 188 -9.54 0.05 -9.53
CA PHE A 188 -9.70 -0.28 -8.11
C PHE A 188 -11.16 -0.49 -7.72
N ILE A 189 -12.12 0.31 -8.23
CA ILE A 189 -13.57 0.07 -8.03
C ILE A 189 -13.96 -1.30 -8.60
N SER A 190 -13.52 -1.61 -9.82
CA SER A 190 -13.73 -2.93 -10.43
C SER A 190 -13.19 -4.04 -9.53
N PHE A 191 -11.95 -3.87 -9.05
CA PHE A 191 -11.34 -4.82 -8.11
C PHE A 191 -12.15 -4.99 -6.82
N LEU A 192 -12.62 -3.89 -6.20
CA LEU A 192 -13.44 -3.93 -5.00
C LEU A 192 -14.76 -4.71 -5.20
N ILE A 193 -15.45 -4.49 -6.31
CA ILE A 193 -16.69 -5.20 -6.65
C ILE A 193 -16.43 -6.71 -6.79
N LYS A 194 -15.34 -7.08 -7.48
CA LYS A 194 -14.98 -8.50 -7.69
C LYS A 194 -14.56 -9.22 -6.42
N ASN A 195 -13.98 -8.50 -5.47
CA ASN A 195 -13.45 -9.10 -4.24
C ASN A 195 -14.47 -9.09 -3.09
N TYR A 196 -15.64 -8.48 -3.30
CA TYR A 196 -16.70 -8.42 -2.28
C TYR A 196 -17.05 -9.79 -1.67
N PRO A 197 -17.21 -10.90 -2.44
CA PRO A 197 -17.55 -12.19 -1.85
C PRO A 197 -16.46 -12.80 -0.95
N TYR A 198 -15.21 -12.34 -1.07
CA TYR A 198 -14.05 -12.96 -0.43
C TYR A 198 -13.50 -12.14 0.74
N THR A 199 -14.26 -11.18 1.26
CA THR A 199 -13.78 -10.24 2.28
C THR A 199 -14.89 -9.68 3.16
N ASP A 200 -14.57 -9.47 4.43
CA ASP A 200 -15.43 -8.76 5.39
C ASP A 200 -15.19 -7.23 5.38
N GLN A 201 -14.31 -6.73 4.51
CA GLN A 201 -14.01 -5.31 4.43
C GLN A 201 -15.23 -4.48 3.98
N PRO A 202 -15.35 -3.21 4.39
CA PRO A 202 -16.52 -2.37 4.10
C PRO A 202 -16.51 -1.82 2.66
N ILE A 203 -16.63 -2.70 1.67
CA ILE A 203 -16.53 -2.38 0.24
C ILE A 203 -17.49 -1.26 -0.17
N THR A 204 -18.74 -1.31 0.31
CA THR A 204 -19.77 -0.31 0.03
C THR A 204 -19.36 1.07 0.51
N GLU A 205 -18.69 1.18 1.67
CA GLU A 205 -18.20 2.45 2.21
C GLU A 205 -17.03 3.00 1.40
N PHE A 206 -16.13 2.12 0.93
CA PHE A 206 -15.03 2.51 0.06
C PHE A 206 -15.54 3.07 -1.27
N ILE A 207 -16.47 2.38 -1.95
CA ILE A 207 -17.07 2.83 -3.21
C ILE A 207 -17.79 4.17 -3.02
N ASN A 208 -18.62 4.29 -1.96
CA ASN A 208 -19.30 5.55 -1.66
C ASN A 208 -18.34 6.71 -1.40
N THR A 209 -17.22 6.45 -0.70
CA THR A 209 -16.17 7.44 -0.46
C THR A 209 -15.54 7.92 -1.76
N ILE A 210 -15.22 6.99 -2.67
CA ILE A 210 -14.66 7.28 -3.99
C ILE A 210 -15.63 8.12 -4.82
N PHE A 211 -16.89 7.69 -4.93
CA PHE A 211 -17.91 8.41 -5.69
C PHE A 211 -18.16 9.81 -5.13
N THR A 212 -18.21 9.97 -3.82
CA THR A 212 -18.35 11.28 -3.18
C THR A 212 -17.19 12.21 -3.55
N HIS A 213 -15.96 11.69 -3.54
CA HIS A 213 -14.78 12.48 -3.88
C HIS A 213 -14.79 12.98 -5.34
N TYR A 214 -15.11 12.10 -6.30
CA TYR A 214 -15.03 12.46 -7.72
C TYR A 214 -16.28 13.15 -8.27
N ILE A 215 -17.49 12.72 -7.87
CA ILE A 215 -18.74 13.29 -8.37
C ILE A 215 -19.02 14.65 -7.72
N TYR A 216 -18.77 14.77 -6.41
CA TYR A 216 -19.09 15.96 -5.61
C TYR A 216 -17.83 16.62 -5.04
N SER A 217 -16.77 16.71 -5.86
CA SER A 217 -15.47 17.25 -5.43
C SER A 217 -15.58 18.71 -4.95
N ASN A 218 -14.65 19.14 -4.10
CA ASN A 218 -14.59 20.54 -3.67
C ASN A 218 -14.46 21.51 -4.86
N GLU A 219 -13.70 21.14 -5.88
CA GLU A 219 -13.59 21.92 -7.11
C GLU A 219 -14.94 22.06 -7.82
N PHE A 220 -15.69 20.96 -7.90
CA PHE A 220 -17.03 20.94 -8.48
C PHE A 220 -17.98 21.87 -7.71
N VAL A 221 -18.01 21.76 -6.38
CA VAL A 221 -18.83 22.61 -5.50
C VAL A 221 -18.42 24.09 -5.64
N LEU A 222 -17.12 24.38 -5.66
CA LEU A 222 -16.61 25.75 -5.81
C LEU A 222 -17.01 26.37 -7.15
N LYS A 223 -17.09 25.61 -8.25
CA LYS A 223 -17.59 26.12 -9.54
C LYS A 223 -19.02 26.66 -9.43
N PHE A 224 -19.90 25.99 -8.69
CA PHE A 224 -21.27 26.49 -8.47
C PHE A 224 -21.31 27.69 -7.53
N LEU A 225 -20.50 27.68 -6.46
CA LEU A 225 -20.39 28.82 -5.55
C LEU A 225 -19.85 30.08 -6.25
N LEU A 226 -18.91 29.92 -7.19
CA LEU A 226 -18.41 31.00 -8.03
C LEU A 226 -19.49 31.51 -8.98
N SER A 227 -20.24 30.63 -9.63
CA SER A 227 -21.36 31.01 -10.51
C SER A 227 -22.40 31.83 -9.73
N TYR A 228 -22.74 31.39 -8.52
CA TYR A 228 -23.62 32.13 -7.61
C TYR A 228 -23.06 33.51 -7.24
N LYS A 229 -21.78 33.58 -6.84
CA LYS A 229 -21.10 34.83 -6.49
C LYS A 229 -21.09 35.82 -7.66
N ASN A 230 -20.93 35.33 -8.88
CA ASN A 230 -20.90 36.15 -10.09
C ASN A 230 -22.29 36.50 -10.64
N LYS A 231 -23.36 36.00 -10.00
CA LYS A 231 -24.75 36.13 -10.46
C LYS A 231 -24.96 35.57 -11.88
N GLU A 232 -24.19 34.53 -12.23
CA GLU A 232 -24.40 33.76 -13.44
C GLU A 232 -25.65 32.91 -13.25
N ALA A 233 -26.69 33.14 -14.06
CA ALA A 233 -27.89 32.32 -14.04
C ALA A 233 -27.55 30.94 -14.60
N LEU A 234 -27.81 29.89 -13.81
CA LEU A 234 -27.71 28.50 -14.23
C LEU A 234 -29.09 27.87 -14.19
N THR A 235 -29.52 27.31 -15.31
CA THR A 235 -30.72 26.48 -15.39
C THR A 235 -30.46 25.12 -14.75
N THR A 236 -31.51 24.47 -14.28
CA THR A 236 -31.44 23.09 -13.77
C THR A 236 -30.80 22.14 -14.79
N LYS A 237 -31.08 22.35 -16.08
CA LYS A 237 -30.51 21.54 -17.17
C LYS A 237 -28.99 21.68 -17.26
N GLU A 238 -28.46 22.90 -17.19
CA GLU A 238 -27.01 23.14 -17.24
C GLU A 238 -26.28 22.58 -16.00
N ILE A 239 -26.92 22.62 -14.83
CA ILE A 239 -26.39 22.00 -13.62
C ILE A 239 -26.32 20.48 -13.82
N GLN A 240 -27.41 19.88 -14.31
CA GLN A 240 -27.48 18.44 -14.56
C GLN A 240 -26.42 18.01 -15.57
N GLU A 241 -26.29 18.69 -16.71
CA GLU A 241 -25.27 18.39 -17.73
C GLU A 241 -23.84 18.42 -17.17
N LYS A 242 -23.55 19.34 -16.24
CA LYS A 242 -22.25 19.40 -15.55
C LYS A 242 -22.02 18.22 -14.62
N ILE A 243 -23.03 17.79 -13.86
CA ILE A 243 -22.97 16.59 -13.01
C ILE A 243 -22.78 15.35 -13.91
N ASP A 244 -23.58 15.24 -14.97
CA ASP A 244 -23.62 14.09 -15.85
C ASP A 244 -22.26 13.83 -16.51
N LYS A 245 -21.61 14.90 -16.96
CA LYS A 245 -20.29 14.84 -17.57
C LYS A 245 -19.23 14.29 -16.62
N VAL A 246 -19.25 14.66 -15.34
CA VAL A 246 -18.28 14.17 -14.36
C VAL A 246 -18.56 12.71 -14.02
N THR A 247 -19.82 12.38 -13.74
CA THR A 247 -20.15 11.02 -13.30
C THR A 247 -19.94 9.97 -14.37
N THR A 248 -20.22 10.28 -15.64
CA THR A 248 -19.99 9.37 -16.78
C THR A 248 -18.51 9.05 -17.01
N LEU A 249 -17.59 9.89 -16.52
CA LEU A 249 -16.15 9.59 -16.55
C LEU A 249 -15.76 8.53 -15.51
N ILE A 250 -16.50 8.40 -14.42
CA ILE A 250 -16.17 7.49 -13.32
C ILE A 250 -16.98 6.19 -13.41
N ILE A 251 -18.30 6.27 -13.51
CA ILE A 251 -19.17 5.08 -13.50
C ILE A 251 -19.16 4.42 -14.89
N LYS A 252 -18.77 3.14 -14.92
CA LYS A 252 -18.64 2.34 -16.15
C LYS A 252 -19.67 1.23 -16.21
N ASP A 253 -20.10 0.87 -17.43
CA ASP A 253 -21.00 -0.27 -17.66
C ASP A 253 -20.46 -1.57 -17.07
N LYS A 254 -19.13 -1.76 -17.14
CA LYS A 254 -18.43 -2.90 -16.56
C LYS A 254 -18.70 -3.09 -15.07
N PHE A 255 -18.95 -2.01 -14.32
CA PHE A 255 -19.25 -2.13 -12.88
C PHE A 255 -20.62 -2.77 -12.64
N TYR A 256 -21.59 -2.52 -13.52
CA TYR A 256 -22.89 -3.19 -13.46
C TYR A 256 -22.77 -4.67 -13.84
N GLU A 257 -22.02 -4.98 -14.89
CA GLU A 257 -21.72 -6.36 -15.29
C GLU A 257 -21.06 -7.14 -14.14
N GLU A 258 -20.02 -6.57 -13.54
CA GLU A 258 -19.31 -7.19 -12.41
C GLU A 258 -20.19 -7.33 -11.18
N ALA A 259 -20.96 -6.29 -10.81
CA ALA A 259 -21.84 -6.36 -9.65
C ALA A 259 -22.99 -7.38 -9.84
N VAL A 260 -23.49 -7.56 -11.06
CA VAL A 260 -24.45 -8.64 -11.36
C VAL A 260 -23.77 -10.00 -11.26
N TYR A 261 -22.59 -10.17 -11.87
CA TYR A 261 -21.88 -11.44 -11.88
C TYR A 261 -21.55 -11.92 -10.46
N TYR A 262 -21.02 -11.04 -9.60
CA TYR A 262 -20.69 -11.36 -8.21
C TYR A 262 -21.86 -11.18 -7.23
N GLU A 263 -23.10 -11.03 -7.74
CA GLU A 263 -24.34 -10.88 -6.95
C GLU A 263 -24.30 -9.77 -5.87
N PHE A 264 -23.51 -8.72 -6.11
CA PHE A 264 -23.29 -7.61 -5.18
C PHE A 264 -24.39 -6.54 -5.32
N ASN A 265 -25.57 -6.84 -4.77
CA ASN A 265 -26.76 -5.99 -4.89
C ASN A 265 -26.57 -4.58 -4.34
N GLU A 266 -25.83 -4.40 -3.24
CA GLU A 266 -25.56 -3.10 -2.65
C GLU A 266 -24.71 -2.23 -3.60
N ALA A 267 -23.77 -2.82 -4.35
CA ALA A 267 -23.06 -2.09 -5.39
C ALA A 267 -24.00 -1.65 -6.52
N LEU A 268 -24.96 -2.49 -6.94
CA LEU A 268 -25.97 -2.10 -7.92
C LEU A 268 -26.79 -0.90 -7.45
N GLU A 269 -27.20 -0.89 -6.17
CA GLU A 269 -27.92 0.25 -5.58
C GLU A 269 -27.06 1.51 -5.57
N ILE A 270 -25.78 1.41 -5.15
CA ILE A 270 -24.85 2.55 -5.13
C ILE A 270 -24.63 3.10 -6.55
N LEU A 271 -24.41 2.22 -7.53
CA LEU A 271 -24.24 2.60 -8.93
C LEU A 271 -25.51 3.28 -9.47
N LEU A 272 -26.68 2.66 -9.30
CA LEU A 272 -27.97 3.23 -9.72
C LEU A 272 -28.28 4.54 -9.00
N LYS A 273 -27.88 4.74 -7.76
CA LYS A 273 -28.09 6.00 -7.05
C LYS A 273 -27.25 7.14 -7.63
N ASN A 274 -26.02 6.85 -8.04
CA ASN A 274 -25.06 7.88 -8.44
C ASN A 274 -25.02 8.11 -9.96
N ASP A 275 -25.41 7.13 -10.78
CA ASP A 275 -25.32 7.24 -12.23
C ASP A 275 -26.36 8.21 -12.81
N PRO A 276 -25.99 9.23 -13.59
CA PRO A 276 -26.93 10.17 -14.19
C PRO A 276 -27.67 9.61 -15.41
N ARG A 277 -27.17 8.52 -16.01
CA ARG A 277 -27.67 8.01 -17.29
C ARG A 277 -29.08 7.46 -17.13
N ASN A 278 -29.77 7.29 -18.26
CA ASN A 278 -31.15 6.82 -18.30
C ASN A 278 -31.32 5.48 -17.55
N LYS A 279 -32.14 5.48 -16.50
CA LYS A 279 -32.38 4.31 -15.65
C LYS A 279 -32.99 3.15 -16.39
N THR A 280 -33.91 3.41 -17.31
CA THR A 280 -34.54 2.36 -18.12
C THR A 280 -33.49 1.65 -18.98
N GLU A 281 -32.57 2.40 -19.59
CA GLU A 281 -31.48 1.81 -20.40
C GLU A 281 -30.52 0.99 -19.53
N ILE A 282 -30.15 1.48 -18.36
CA ILE A 282 -29.28 0.74 -17.43
C ILE A 282 -29.97 -0.54 -16.95
N LEU A 283 -31.25 -0.48 -16.56
CA LEU A 283 -32.01 -1.66 -16.12
C LEU A 283 -32.09 -2.73 -17.21
N ILE A 284 -32.29 -2.33 -18.47
CA ILE A 284 -32.24 -3.27 -19.61
C ILE A 284 -30.87 -3.95 -19.70
N LYS A 285 -29.76 -3.21 -19.48
CA LYS A 285 -28.42 -3.81 -19.44
C LYS A 285 -28.25 -4.78 -18.27
N ILE A 286 -28.72 -4.42 -17.08
CA ILE A 286 -28.68 -5.28 -15.90
C ILE A 286 -29.40 -6.60 -16.15
N GLU A 287 -30.62 -6.57 -16.70
CA GLU A 287 -31.37 -7.78 -17.04
C GLU A 287 -30.64 -8.63 -18.11
N LYS A 288 -29.99 -7.98 -19.08
CA LYS A 288 -29.12 -8.67 -20.03
C LYS A 288 -27.94 -9.35 -19.32
N TYR A 289 -27.25 -8.68 -18.39
CA TYR A 289 -26.14 -9.28 -17.65
C TYR A 289 -26.59 -10.48 -16.80
N LYS A 290 -27.76 -10.40 -16.14
CA LYS A 290 -28.33 -11.52 -15.39
C LYS A 290 -28.55 -12.76 -16.27
N SER A 291 -28.95 -12.56 -17.53
CA SER A 291 -29.14 -13.68 -18.47
C SER A 291 -27.84 -14.38 -18.89
N GLN A 292 -26.67 -13.82 -18.59
CA GLN A 292 -25.37 -14.38 -18.93
C GLN A 292 -24.80 -15.31 -17.86
N GLY A 293 -25.50 -15.47 -16.73
CA GLY A 293 -25.09 -16.26 -15.57
C GLY A 293 -24.48 -15.39 -14.46
N SER A 294 -24.52 -15.91 -13.24
CA SER A 294 -23.84 -15.34 -12.08
C SER A 294 -22.70 -16.25 -11.64
N TYR A 295 -21.88 -15.74 -10.74
CA TYR A 295 -20.87 -16.48 -10.04
C TYR A 295 -21.55 -17.45 -9.07
N HIS A 296 -21.22 -18.73 -9.18
CA HIS A 296 -21.52 -19.75 -8.19
C HIS A 296 -20.18 -20.24 -7.65
N ASP A 297 -19.97 -20.12 -6.34
CA ASP A 297 -18.86 -20.79 -5.66
C ASP A 297 -19.14 -22.29 -5.71
N ASP A 298 -18.51 -22.99 -6.66
CA ASP A 298 -18.45 -24.46 -6.66
C ASP A 298 -17.50 -24.91 -5.52
N GLU A 299 -17.91 -24.71 -4.27
CA GLU A 299 -17.30 -25.30 -3.07
C GLU A 299 -18.32 -26.15 -2.32
N GLU A 300 -18.94 -27.14 -2.98
CA GLU A 300 -19.72 -28.19 -2.28
C GLU A 300 -20.02 -29.42 -3.19
N GLU A 301 -19.01 -30.04 -3.80
CA GLU A 301 -19.16 -31.40 -4.37
C GLU A 301 -17.88 -32.23 -4.14
N ASP A 302 -17.64 -32.68 -2.90
CA ASP A 302 -16.65 -33.73 -2.61
C ASP A 302 -16.95 -34.51 -1.31
N GLU A 303 -18.21 -34.56 -0.82
CA GLU A 303 -18.57 -35.34 0.40
C GLU A 303 -19.66 -36.42 0.24
N ASP A 304 -20.11 -36.77 -0.98
CA ASP A 304 -21.22 -37.72 -1.16
C ASP A 304 -20.93 -38.99 -1.99
N GLU A 305 -19.68 -39.44 -2.12
CA GLU A 305 -19.36 -40.73 -2.78
C GLU A 305 -18.89 -41.88 -1.86
N GLU A 306 -18.89 -41.74 -0.52
CA GLU A 306 -18.46 -42.83 0.38
C GLU A 306 -19.57 -43.56 1.17
N ASN A 307 -20.86 -43.36 0.84
CA ASN A 307 -21.97 -44.02 1.54
C ASN A 307 -22.75 -45.10 0.76
N ASN A 308 -22.27 -45.55 -0.40
CA ASN A 308 -22.98 -46.54 -1.23
C ASN A 308 -22.40 -47.96 -1.29
N GLU A 309 -21.49 -48.37 -0.40
CA GLU A 309 -20.99 -49.77 -0.37
C GLU A 309 -21.42 -50.64 0.83
N ASN A 310 -22.21 -50.16 1.78
CA ASN A 310 -22.57 -50.93 2.98
C ASN A 310 -24.03 -51.42 3.06
N ASN A 311 -24.66 -51.79 1.94
CA ASN A 311 -25.94 -52.50 1.96
C ASN A 311 -26.03 -53.57 0.85
N VAL A 312 -25.29 -54.66 0.99
CA VAL A 312 -25.67 -55.96 0.41
C VAL A 312 -25.67 -57.01 1.51
N GLU A 313 -26.85 -57.12 2.12
CA GLU A 313 -27.53 -58.34 2.58
C GLU A 313 -26.67 -59.49 3.13
N ILE A 314 -26.58 -59.52 4.47
CA ILE A 314 -26.66 -60.76 5.24
C ILE A 314 -28.12 -61.21 5.21
N ASN A 315 -28.44 -62.24 4.44
CA ASN A 315 -29.55 -63.16 4.72
C ASN A 315 -29.39 -64.42 3.87
N ASN A 316 -28.94 -65.51 4.51
CA ASN A 316 -29.38 -66.88 4.20
C ASN A 316 -29.00 -67.79 5.38
N ASN A 317 -30.03 -68.14 6.16
CA ASN A 317 -30.15 -69.40 6.88
C ASN A 317 -30.63 -70.48 5.90
#